data_AF-A0A2G5HEG3-F1
#
_entry.id   AF-A0A2G5HEG3-F1
#
_cell.length_a   1.000
_cell.length_b   1.000
_cell.length_c   1.000
_cell.angle_alpha   90.00
_cell.angle_beta   90.00
_cell.angle_gamma   90.00
#
_symmetry.space_group_name_H-M   'P 1'
#
loop_
_entity.id
_entity.type
_entity.pdbx_description
1 polymer ?
#
loop_
_entity_poly.entity_id
_entity_poly.type
_entity_poly.pdbx_seq_one_letter_code
_entity_poly.pdbx_strand_id
1 'polypeptide(L)'
;MSSSILLTPPTANDPSKTLAVSAQAKSFFRSQSSWSLPYPLSLFSNSESQEKWASYENIFLSALRTGDDDAAYLCLEELTDRFGQTNERVAALRGLWAEATAKTQEDLENVMNHYEEILKEDPTVFTIRKRRIALLKSMGKTGEAAAALTNLLDTSPTDVESWSELAELYVQQGLYDQAKFCLEEVLLLAPNGWNLHARMGEVTILSANAQQAGSGEQLKQLSEAVRRFCRSVELCDDYLRGYYGLKLSSTRLLDVLSTSKKGQVTSSDPSTGDLAPPSIENVKKLNEMATAKLAEIVRRSTSGEKGWDGYNAAEIAAARELLDKDTQKIAR
;
A
#
# COMPACT_ATOMS: atom_id res chain seq x y z
N MET A 1 -20.43 -21.39 -8.28
CA MET A 1 -19.86 -20.04 -8.48
C MET A 1 -19.53 -19.34 -7.16
N SER A 2 -20.02 -19.78 -6.00
CA SER A 2 -19.74 -19.15 -4.70
C SER A 2 -18.40 -19.53 -4.06
N SER A 3 -17.70 -20.56 -4.52
CA SER A 3 -16.42 -21.00 -3.94
C SER A 3 -15.25 -20.07 -4.25
N SER A 4 -15.28 -19.35 -5.38
CA SER A 4 -14.15 -18.52 -5.81
C SER A 4 -13.93 -17.28 -4.95
N ILE A 5 -14.98 -16.75 -4.32
CA ILE A 5 -14.89 -15.52 -3.52
C ILE A 5 -14.24 -15.77 -2.16
N LEU A 6 -14.41 -16.97 -1.58
CA LEU A 6 -13.74 -17.34 -0.33
C LEU A 6 -12.24 -17.55 -0.51
N LEU A 7 -11.79 -17.82 -1.73
CA LEU A 7 -10.37 -18.00 -2.05
C LEU A 7 -9.65 -16.68 -2.35
N THR A 8 -10.37 -15.58 -2.51
CA THR A 8 -9.75 -14.26 -2.71
C THR A 8 -9.40 -13.64 -1.35
N PRO A 9 -8.12 -13.29 -1.10
CA PRO A 9 -7.73 -12.64 0.13
C PRO A 9 -8.35 -11.24 0.22
N PRO A 10 -8.80 -10.82 1.42
CA PRO A 10 -9.36 -9.48 1.59
C PRO A 10 -8.27 -8.43 1.38
N THR A 11 -8.48 -7.56 0.40
CA THR A 11 -7.60 -6.43 0.07
C THR A 11 -8.17 -5.14 0.65
N ALA A 12 -7.29 -4.22 1.07
CA ALA A 12 -7.72 -2.92 1.61
C ALA A 12 -8.50 -2.07 0.58
N ASN A 13 -8.34 -2.36 -0.71
CA ASN A 13 -8.88 -1.57 -1.81
C ASN A 13 -10.34 -1.89 -2.15
N ASP A 14 -10.92 -2.94 -1.56
CA ASP A 14 -12.32 -3.32 -1.84
C ASP A 14 -13.08 -3.77 -0.57
N PRO A 15 -13.63 -2.80 0.18
CA PRO A 15 -14.45 -3.09 1.37
C PRO A 15 -15.69 -3.93 1.05
N SER A 16 -16.24 -3.80 -0.17
CA SER A 16 -17.45 -4.53 -0.57
C SER A 16 -17.19 -6.03 -0.72
N LYS A 17 -16.05 -6.41 -1.31
CA LYS A 17 -15.60 -7.80 -1.36
C LYS A 17 -15.29 -8.35 0.03
N THR A 18 -14.62 -7.56 0.87
CA THR A 18 -14.31 -7.96 2.25
C THR A 18 -15.59 -8.28 3.02
N LEU A 19 -16.61 -7.41 2.92
CA LEU A 19 -17.92 -7.64 3.53
C LEU A 19 -18.62 -8.88 2.96
N ALA A 20 -18.53 -9.11 1.64
CA ALA A 20 -19.14 -10.26 0.99
C ALA A 20 -18.51 -11.60 1.45
N VAL A 21 -17.18 -11.64 1.66
CA VAL A 21 -16.49 -12.82 2.20
C VAL A 21 -16.92 -13.06 3.65
N SER A 22 -16.89 -12.03 4.49
CA SER A 22 -17.32 -12.12 5.90
C SER A 22 -18.76 -12.63 6.04
N ALA A 23 -19.69 -12.11 5.22
CA ALA A 23 -21.09 -12.53 5.24
C ALA A 23 -21.32 -14.03 4.93
N GLN A 24 -20.36 -14.70 4.27
CA GLN A 24 -20.46 -16.12 3.95
C GLN A 24 -20.00 -17.06 5.07
N ALA A 25 -19.38 -16.53 6.14
CA ALA A 25 -18.83 -17.31 7.24
C ALA A 25 -19.82 -18.34 7.81
N LYS A 26 -21.03 -17.91 8.17
CA LYS A 26 -22.08 -18.79 8.74
C LYS A 26 -22.47 -19.93 7.79
N SER A 27 -22.55 -19.66 6.49
CA SER A 27 -22.87 -20.67 5.49
C SER A 27 -21.72 -21.65 5.28
N PHE A 28 -20.49 -21.15 5.31
CA PHE A 28 -19.28 -21.95 5.21
C PHE A 28 -19.12 -22.90 6.40
N PHE A 29 -19.27 -22.42 7.64
CA PHE A 29 -19.19 -23.28 8.82
C PHE A 29 -20.24 -24.40 8.81
N ARG A 30 -21.47 -24.11 8.35
CA ARG A 30 -22.53 -25.12 8.16
C ARG A 30 -22.19 -26.17 7.10
N SER A 31 -21.46 -25.78 6.04
CA SER A 31 -21.03 -26.75 5.04
C SER A 31 -19.87 -27.62 5.52
N GLN A 32 -19.08 -27.15 6.49
CA GLN A 32 -18.01 -27.95 7.09
C GLN A 32 -18.51 -28.91 8.19
N SER A 33 -19.67 -28.62 8.81
CA SER A 33 -20.19 -29.38 9.95
C SER A 33 -20.94 -30.69 9.62
N SER A 34 -20.74 -31.26 8.43
CA SER A 34 -21.38 -32.53 8.06
C SER A 34 -20.70 -33.72 8.76
N TRP A 35 -21.33 -34.21 9.82
CA TRP A 35 -21.14 -35.52 10.49
C TRP A 35 -19.69 -36.00 10.50
N SER A 36 -18.94 -35.67 11.56
CA SER A 36 -17.65 -36.30 11.81
C SER A 36 -17.89 -37.78 12.16
N LEU A 37 -17.57 -38.66 11.22
CA LEU A 37 -17.56 -40.09 11.49
C LEU A 37 -16.43 -40.38 12.51
N PRO A 38 -16.59 -41.34 13.43
CA PRO A 38 -15.52 -41.73 14.33
C PRO A 38 -14.32 -42.26 13.55
N TYR A 39 -13.11 -42.07 14.08
CA TYR A 39 -11.90 -42.63 13.49
C TYR A 39 -12.04 -44.16 13.30
N PRO A 40 -11.63 -44.75 12.15
CA PRO A 40 -10.91 -44.13 11.02
C PRO A 40 -11.82 -43.57 9.90
N LEU A 41 -13.14 -43.60 10.07
CA LEU A 41 -14.09 -43.19 9.02
C LEU A 41 -14.10 -41.67 8.78
N SER A 42 -13.67 -40.87 9.76
CA SER A 42 -13.41 -39.43 9.60
C SER A 42 -12.44 -39.11 8.46
N LEU A 43 -11.53 -40.02 8.13
CA LEU A 43 -10.57 -39.86 7.04
C LEU A 43 -11.24 -39.78 5.66
N PHE A 44 -12.47 -40.28 5.53
CA PHE A 44 -13.23 -40.27 4.28
C PHE A 44 -14.22 -39.10 4.19
N SER A 45 -14.55 -38.45 5.31
CA SER A 45 -15.54 -37.35 5.35
C SER A 45 -14.90 -35.96 5.40
N ASN A 46 -13.71 -35.82 5.99
CA ASN A 46 -12.99 -34.55 5.99
C ASN A 46 -12.13 -34.43 4.73
N SER A 47 -12.65 -33.72 3.72
CA SER A 47 -11.83 -33.31 2.57
C SER A 47 -10.82 -32.26 3.03
N GLU A 48 -9.67 -32.73 3.51
CA GLU A 48 -8.50 -31.91 3.78
C GLU A 48 -8.03 -31.30 2.46
N SER A 49 -8.18 -29.98 2.30
CA SER A 49 -7.78 -29.28 1.08
C SER A 49 -7.15 -27.94 1.40
N GLN A 50 -6.21 -27.50 0.56
CA GLN A 50 -5.61 -26.17 0.69
C GLN A 50 -6.66 -25.06 0.56
N GLU A 51 -7.66 -25.26 -0.31
CA GLU A 51 -8.78 -24.33 -0.52
C GLU A 51 -9.63 -24.13 0.74
N LYS A 52 -9.86 -25.19 1.51
CA LYS A 52 -10.58 -25.12 2.79
C LYS A 52 -9.86 -24.16 3.75
N TRP A 53 -8.57 -24.37 3.98
CA TRP A 53 -7.81 -23.57 4.94
C TRP A 53 -7.57 -22.13 4.46
N ALA A 54 -7.38 -21.94 3.15
CA ALA A 54 -7.38 -20.60 2.56
C ALA A 54 -8.71 -19.88 2.81
N SER A 55 -9.84 -20.59 2.72
CA SER A 55 -11.16 -20.01 3.02
C SER A 55 -11.29 -19.63 4.51
N TYR A 56 -10.83 -20.47 5.43
CA TYR A 56 -10.81 -20.13 6.87
C TYR A 56 -9.99 -18.87 7.14
N GLU A 57 -8.80 -18.75 6.55
CA GLU A 57 -7.95 -17.57 6.72
C GLU A 57 -8.55 -16.31 6.08
N ASN A 58 -9.12 -16.42 4.87
CA ASN A 58 -9.75 -15.29 4.21
C ASN A 58 -11.02 -14.83 4.94
N ILE A 59 -11.81 -15.76 5.48
CA ILE A 59 -12.94 -15.45 6.35
C ILE A 59 -12.43 -14.80 7.64
N PHE A 60 -11.40 -15.35 8.29
CA PHE A 60 -10.79 -14.78 9.49
C PHE A 60 -10.39 -13.31 9.29
N LEU A 61 -9.58 -13.04 8.24
CA LEU A 61 -9.11 -11.70 7.93
C LEU A 61 -10.25 -10.74 7.52
N SER A 62 -11.31 -11.26 6.89
CA SER A 62 -12.47 -10.45 6.51
C SER A 62 -13.36 -10.14 7.72
N ALA A 63 -13.56 -11.13 8.60
CA ALA A 63 -14.34 -11.04 9.82
C ALA A 63 -13.75 -9.98 10.76
N LEU A 64 -12.43 -9.99 10.98
CA LEU A 64 -11.73 -8.95 11.74
C LEU A 64 -11.94 -7.55 11.16
N ARG A 65 -11.89 -7.40 9.83
CA ARG A 65 -12.12 -6.10 9.17
C ARG A 65 -13.57 -5.61 9.29
N THR A 66 -14.52 -6.52 9.39
CA THR A 66 -15.95 -6.20 9.53
C THR A 66 -16.43 -6.13 10.98
N GLY A 67 -15.57 -6.46 11.96
CA GLY A 67 -15.92 -6.53 13.39
C GLY A 67 -16.78 -7.74 13.76
N ASP A 68 -16.73 -8.83 12.99
CA ASP A 68 -17.36 -10.11 13.35
C ASP A 68 -16.37 -10.96 14.14
N ASP A 69 -16.12 -10.55 15.39
CA ASP A 69 -15.11 -11.17 16.27
C ASP A 69 -15.42 -12.64 16.55
N ASP A 70 -16.70 -13.01 16.59
CA ASP A 70 -17.16 -14.40 16.78
C ASP A 70 -16.74 -15.30 15.62
N ALA A 71 -16.99 -14.86 14.38
CA ALA A 71 -16.57 -15.62 13.20
C ALA A 71 -15.04 -15.71 13.08
N ALA A 72 -14.34 -14.63 13.42
CA ALA A 72 -12.87 -14.63 13.46
C ALA A 72 -12.35 -15.64 14.50
N TYR A 73 -12.90 -15.63 15.72
CA TYR A 73 -12.49 -16.57 16.77
C TYR A 73 -12.73 -18.03 16.36
N LEU A 74 -13.89 -18.35 15.78
CA LEU A 74 -14.17 -19.71 15.29
C LEU A 74 -13.18 -20.17 14.21
N CYS A 75 -12.82 -19.31 13.26
CA CYS A 75 -11.79 -19.65 12.28
C CYS A 75 -10.42 -19.90 12.95
N LEU A 76 -10.06 -19.09 13.93
CA LEU A 76 -8.78 -19.21 14.63
C LEU A 76 -8.70 -20.52 15.43
N GLU A 77 -9.78 -20.94 16.09
CA GLU A 77 -9.85 -22.21 16.81
C GLU A 77 -9.69 -23.39 15.85
N GLU A 78 -10.41 -23.40 14.73
CA GLU A 78 -10.29 -24.47 13.71
C GLU A 78 -8.87 -24.56 13.12
N LEU A 79 -8.23 -23.42 12.86
CA LEU A 79 -6.83 -23.37 12.41
C LEU A 79 -5.87 -23.85 13.52
N THR A 80 -6.15 -23.50 14.78
CA THR A 80 -5.35 -23.92 15.93
C THR A 80 -5.45 -25.41 16.17
N ASP A 81 -6.66 -25.97 16.16
CA ASP A 81 -6.90 -27.40 16.34
C ASP A 81 -6.23 -28.23 15.25
N ARG A 82 -6.23 -27.70 14.02
CA ARG A 82 -5.62 -28.38 12.88
C ARG A 82 -4.10 -28.34 12.85
N PHE A 83 -3.52 -27.16 13.04
CA PHE A 83 -2.10 -26.89 12.79
C PHE A 83 -1.25 -26.79 14.07
N GLY A 84 -1.91 -26.72 15.23
CA GLY A 84 -1.28 -26.59 16.53
C GLY A 84 -0.99 -25.14 16.91
N GLN A 85 -0.92 -24.89 18.22
CA GLN A 85 -0.68 -23.56 18.78
C GLN A 85 0.72 -23.02 18.51
N THR A 86 1.70 -23.91 18.32
CA THR A 86 3.12 -23.58 18.09
C THR A 86 3.43 -23.24 16.62
N ASN A 87 2.46 -23.39 15.72
CA ASN A 87 2.65 -23.02 14.32
C ASN A 87 2.79 -21.50 14.17
N GLU A 88 3.87 -21.02 13.54
CA GLU A 88 4.18 -19.59 13.40
C GLU A 88 3.05 -18.78 12.75
N ARG A 89 2.37 -19.36 11.75
CA ARG A 89 1.24 -18.70 11.07
C ARG A 89 0.04 -18.59 12.00
N VAL A 90 -0.29 -19.65 12.73
CA VAL A 90 -1.37 -19.64 13.74
C VAL A 90 -1.05 -18.66 14.87
N ALA A 91 0.20 -18.61 15.34
CA ALA A 91 0.63 -17.67 16.37
C ALA A 91 0.45 -16.20 15.89
N ALA A 92 0.82 -15.91 14.64
CA ALA A 92 0.61 -14.58 14.06
C ALA A 92 -0.88 -14.23 13.90
N LEU A 93 -1.74 -15.20 13.52
CA LEU A 93 -3.20 -14.99 13.44
C LEU A 93 -3.81 -14.77 14.83
N ARG A 94 -3.37 -15.52 15.85
CA ARG A 94 -3.81 -15.32 17.24
C ARG A 94 -3.46 -13.93 17.75
N GLY A 95 -2.22 -13.51 17.51
CA GLY A 95 -1.79 -12.15 17.83
C GLY A 95 -2.62 -11.10 17.10
N LEU A 96 -2.84 -11.25 15.79
CA LEU A 96 -3.70 -10.34 15.02
C LEU A 96 -5.15 -10.27 15.55
N TRP A 97 -5.74 -11.40 15.98
CA TRP A 97 -7.05 -11.40 16.63
C TRP A 97 -7.02 -10.65 17.96
N ALA A 98 -5.99 -10.86 18.77
CA ALA A 98 -5.83 -10.19 20.06
C ALA A 98 -5.62 -8.66 19.88
N GLU A 99 -4.88 -8.23 18.86
CA GLU A 99 -4.76 -6.82 18.49
C GLU A 99 -6.10 -6.21 18.08
N ALA A 100 -6.88 -6.92 17.27
CA ALA A 100 -8.17 -6.44 16.76
C ALA A 100 -9.25 -6.36 17.85
N THR A 101 -9.20 -7.24 18.85
CA THR A 101 -10.18 -7.32 19.95
C THR A 101 -9.75 -6.56 21.21
N ALA A 102 -8.53 -6.02 21.24
CA ALA A 102 -8.03 -5.18 22.31
C ALA A 102 -8.89 -3.92 22.48
N LYS A 103 -9.30 -3.64 23.73
CA LYS A 103 -10.16 -2.48 24.06
C LYS A 103 -9.39 -1.39 24.78
N THR A 104 -8.27 -1.75 25.39
CA THR A 104 -7.46 -0.87 26.20
C THR A 104 -6.00 -0.88 25.74
N GLN A 105 -5.26 0.14 26.16
CA GLN A 105 -3.82 0.19 25.96
C GLN A 105 -3.10 -0.97 26.65
N GLU A 106 -3.60 -1.39 27.82
CA GLU A 106 -3.07 -2.53 28.58
C GLU A 106 -3.22 -3.85 27.79
N ASP A 107 -4.35 -4.03 27.10
CA ASP A 107 -4.54 -5.20 26.23
C ASP A 107 -3.49 -5.23 25.10
N LEU A 108 -3.19 -4.09 24.47
CA LEU A 108 -2.16 -3.99 23.44
C LEU A 108 -0.75 -4.22 24.00
N GLU A 109 -0.48 -3.80 25.23
CA GLU A 109 0.79 -4.09 25.91
C GLU A 109 0.92 -5.58 26.25
N ASN A 110 -0.18 -6.25 26.62
CA ASN A 110 -0.19 -7.70 26.82
C ASN A 110 0.11 -8.45 25.51
N VAL A 111 -0.45 -8.00 24.38
CA VAL A 111 -0.13 -8.55 23.06
C VAL A 111 1.35 -8.33 22.71
N MET A 112 1.89 -7.13 23.01
CA MET A 112 3.31 -6.83 22.82
C MET A 112 4.20 -7.79 23.60
N ASN A 113 3.90 -7.99 24.89
CA ASN A 113 4.64 -8.91 25.76
C ASN A 113 4.61 -10.34 25.20
N HIS A 114 3.45 -10.80 24.71
CA HIS A 114 3.33 -12.12 24.10
C HIS A 114 4.20 -12.27 22.84
N TYR A 115 4.27 -11.24 21.99
CA TYR A 115 5.20 -11.26 20.86
C TYR A 115 6.67 -11.29 21.30
N GLU A 116 7.02 -10.57 22.37
CA GLU A 116 8.38 -10.57 22.91
C GLU A 116 8.76 -11.92 23.55
N GLU A 117 7.81 -12.63 24.16
CA GLU A 117 8.02 -14.00 24.65
C GLU A 117 8.32 -14.96 23.50
N ILE A 118 7.52 -14.93 22.43
CA ILE A 118 7.76 -15.77 21.24
C ILE A 118 9.13 -15.46 20.64
N LEU A 119 9.48 -14.18 20.49
CA LEU A 119 10.76 -13.77 19.91
C LEU A 119 11.96 -14.02 20.84
N LYS A 120 11.73 -14.19 22.14
CA LYS A 120 12.77 -14.61 23.09
C LYS A 120 13.09 -16.10 22.95
N GLU A 121 12.08 -16.92 22.67
CA GLU A 121 12.26 -18.34 22.37
C GLU A 121 12.89 -18.55 20.98
N ASP A 122 12.38 -17.85 19.97
CA ASP A 122 12.92 -17.85 18.61
C ASP A 122 12.92 -16.44 17.98
N PRO A 123 14.08 -15.76 17.98
CA PRO A 123 14.23 -14.43 17.38
C PRO A 123 14.04 -14.38 15.85
N THR A 124 14.00 -15.53 15.18
CA THR A 124 13.98 -15.61 13.72
C THR A 124 12.57 -15.66 13.13
N VAL A 125 11.53 -15.77 13.97
CA VAL A 125 10.12 -15.84 13.53
C VAL A 125 9.68 -14.55 12.86
N PHE A 126 9.82 -14.52 11.54
CA PHE A 126 9.64 -13.34 10.70
C PHE A 126 8.23 -12.76 10.76
N THR A 127 7.21 -13.64 10.79
CA THR A 127 5.80 -13.24 10.87
C THR A 127 5.50 -12.46 12.15
N ILE A 128 6.03 -12.92 13.29
CA ILE A 128 5.85 -12.27 14.59
C ILE A 128 6.63 -10.96 14.67
N ARG A 129 7.85 -10.87 14.10
CA ARG A 129 8.57 -9.59 13.98
C ARG A 129 7.74 -8.55 13.23
N LYS A 130 7.11 -8.93 12.10
CA LYS A 130 6.23 -8.03 11.34
C LYS A 130 4.96 -7.65 12.11
N ARG A 131 4.34 -8.59 12.83
CA ARG A 131 3.20 -8.27 13.71
C ARG A 131 3.57 -7.28 14.81
N ARG A 132 4.70 -7.50 15.48
CA ARG A 132 5.23 -6.58 16.51
C ARG A 132 5.43 -5.17 15.96
N ILE A 133 6.01 -5.05 14.76
CA ILE A 133 6.16 -3.75 14.07
C ILE A 133 4.80 -3.11 13.78
N ALA A 134 3.83 -3.88 13.26
CA ALA A 134 2.48 -3.39 12.99
C ALA A 134 1.80 -2.87 14.28
N LEU A 135 1.96 -3.58 15.39
CA LEU A 135 1.45 -3.19 16.70
C LEU A 135 2.10 -1.88 17.18
N LEU A 136 3.43 -1.76 17.10
CA LEU A 136 4.15 -0.51 17.43
C LEU A 136 3.61 0.68 16.64
N LYS A 137 3.35 0.49 15.34
CA LYS A 137 2.74 1.53 14.48
C LYS A 137 1.33 1.90 14.96
N SER A 138 0.49 0.91 15.27
CA SER A 138 -0.89 1.15 15.74
C SER A 138 -0.94 1.90 17.08
N MET A 139 0.07 1.70 17.94
CA MET A 139 0.24 2.40 19.22
C MET A 139 0.86 3.80 19.05
N GLY A 140 1.13 4.25 17.83
CA GLY A 140 1.77 5.55 17.55
C GLY A 140 3.27 5.61 17.88
N LYS A 141 3.91 4.47 18.21
CA LYS A 141 5.34 4.36 18.52
C LYS A 141 6.18 4.33 17.23
N THR A 142 6.06 5.38 16.41
CA THR A 142 6.63 5.44 15.06
C THR A 142 8.15 5.33 15.02
N GLY A 143 8.86 5.91 16.00
CA GLY A 143 10.32 5.79 16.11
C GLY A 143 10.78 4.36 16.41
N GLU A 144 10.12 3.68 17.35
CA GLU A 144 10.40 2.27 17.66
C GLU A 144 10.07 1.36 16.47
N ALA A 145 8.96 1.61 15.78
CA ALA A 145 8.58 0.88 14.57
C ALA A 145 9.62 1.03 13.45
N ALA A 146 10.14 2.24 13.22
CA ALA A 146 11.18 2.49 12.24
C ALA A 146 12.48 1.76 12.59
N ALA A 147 12.91 1.79 13.86
CA ALA A 147 14.10 1.06 14.32
C ALA A 147 13.93 -0.46 14.15
N ALA A 148 12.75 -0.99 14.48
CA ALA A 148 12.44 -2.41 14.31
C ALA A 148 12.39 -2.83 12.83
N LEU A 149 11.87 -1.99 11.94
CA LEU A 149 11.90 -2.21 10.48
C LEU A 149 13.33 -2.21 9.93
N THR A 150 14.16 -1.26 10.33
CA THR A 150 15.58 -1.23 9.93
C THR A 150 16.28 -2.53 10.34
N ASN A 151 16.10 -2.96 11.59
CA ASN A 151 16.67 -4.23 12.08
C ASN A 151 16.11 -5.47 11.36
N LEU A 152 14.84 -5.44 10.95
CA LEU A 152 14.25 -6.50 10.12
C LEU A 152 14.93 -6.58 8.76
N LEU A 153 15.11 -5.43 8.11
CA LEU A 153 15.71 -5.30 6.79
C LEU A 153 17.21 -5.65 6.77
N ASP A 154 17.95 -5.44 7.86
CA ASP A 154 19.33 -5.92 8.00
C ASP A 154 19.45 -7.44 7.80
N THR A 155 18.42 -8.18 8.21
CA THR A 155 18.35 -9.65 8.08
C THR A 155 17.50 -10.12 6.91
N SER A 156 16.72 -9.23 6.30
CA SER A 156 15.75 -9.55 5.25
C SER A 156 15.66 -8.41 4.23
N PRO A 157 16.76 -8.12 3.51
CA PRO A 157 16.86 -6.94 2.64
C PRO A 157 15.96 -7.03 1.41
N THR A 158 15.38 -8.21 1.12
CA THR A 158 14.49 -8.46 -0.01
C THR A 158 13.01 -8.33 0.32
N ASP A 159 12.64 -7.96 1.56
CA ASP A 159 11.23 -7.75 1.93
C ASP A 159 10.71 -6.38 1.46
N VAL A 160 10.11 -6.38 0.27
CA VAL A 160 9.51 -5.18 -0.37
C VAL A 160 8.49 -4.50 0.54
N GLU A 161 7.70 -5.27 1.31
CA GLU A 161 6.68 -4.72 2.19
C GLU A 161 7.32 -3.92 3.33
N SER A 162 8.36 -4.46 3.99
CA SER A 162 9.06 -3.75 5.06
C SER A 162 9.75 -2.47 4.57
N TRP A 163 10.37 -2.49 3.38
CA TRP A 163 10.93 -1.26 2.80
C TRP A 163 9.87 -0.21 2.50
N SER A 164 8.72 -0.64 1.95
CA SER A 164 7.59 0.26 1.65
C SER A 164 7.01 0.87 2.93
N GLU A 165 6.90 0.07 4.00
CA GLU A 165 6.41 0.52 5.30
C GLU A 165 7.39 1.48 5.99
N LEU A 166 8.69 1.23 5.89
CA LEU A 166 9.71 2.14 6.40
C LEU A 166 9.71 3.47 5.64
N ALA A 167 9.53 3.43 4.32
CA ALA A 167 9.37 4.65 3.51
C ALA A 167 8.19 5.49 3.99
N GLU A 168 7.04 4.87 4.27
CA GLU A 168 5.85 5.56 4.76
C GLU A 168 6.08 6.22 6.12
N LEU A 169 6.75 5.52 7.05
CA LEU A 169 7.09 6.10 8.36
C LEU A 169 8.02 7.30 8.22
N TYR A 170 9.00 7.25 7.30
CA TYR A 170 9.87 8.38 7.04
C TYR A 170 9.14 9.56 6.39
N VAL A 171 8.18 9.31 5.49
CA VAL A 171 7.30 10.37 4.95
C VAL A 171 6.52 11.06 6.06
N GLN A 172 5.94 10.30 7.00
CA GLN A 172 5.18 10.85 8.12
C GLN A 172 6.04 11.72 9.06
N GLN A 173 7.35 11.43 9.14
CA GLN A 173 8.31 12.20 9.92
C GLN A 173 8.94 13.38 9.15
N GLY A 174 8.60 13.55 7.86
CA GLY A 174 9.21 14.55 6.98
C GLY A 174 10.65 14.23 6.55
N LEU A 175 11.10 12.99 6.79
CA LEU A 175 12.42 12.47 6.44
C LEU A 175 12.44 11.98 4.99
N TYR A 176 12.24 12.90 4.05
CA TYR A 176 11.96 12.56 2.65
C TYR A 176 13.11 11.86 1.93
N ASP A 177 14.37 12.15 2.28
CA ASP A 177 15.51 11.51 1.61
C ASP A 177 15.68 10.04 2.05
N GLN A 178 15.44 9.74 3.33
CA GLN A 178 15.37 8.36 3.81
C GLN A 178 14.18 7.61 3.19
N ALA A 179 13.03 8.28 3.03
CA ALA A 179 11.89 7.69 2.35
C ALA A 179 12.18 7.37 0.88
N LYS A 180 12.85 8.27 0.15
CA LYS A 180 13.30 8.05 -1.23
C LYS A 180 14.24 6.84 -1.31
N PHE A 181 15.23 6.75 -0.44
CA PHE A 181 16.14 5.60 -0.38
C PHE A 181 15.38 4.28 -0.20
N CYS A 182 14.43 4.23 0.73
CA CYS A 182 13.60 3.03 0.93
C CYS A 182 12.79 2.66 -0.32
N LEU A 183 12.23 3.66 -1.03
CA LEU A 183 11.50 3.42 -2.30
C LEU A 183 12.43 2.99 -3.44
N GLU A 184 13.69 3.43 -3.45
CA GLU A 184 14.70 2.97 -4.40
C GLU A 184 15.01 1.48 -4.18
N GLU A 185 15.20 1.06 -2.92
CA GLU A 185 15.38 -0.37 -2.59
C GLU A 185 14.18 -1.21 -3.03
N VAL A 186 12.95 -0.70 -2.84
CA VAL A 186 11.74 -1.34 -3.37
C VAL A 186 11.79 -1.45 -4.90
N LEU A 187 12.21 -0.40 -5.60
CA LEU A 187 12.30 -0.39 -7.06
C LEU A 187 13.43 -1.27 -7.60
N LEU A 188 14.49 -1.56 -6.83
CA LEU A 188 15.49 -2.57 -7.20
C LEU A 188 14.86 -3.96 -7.28
N LEU A 189 13.94 -4.27 -6.36
CA LEU A 189 13.24 -5.55 -6.29
C LEU A 189 12.02 -5.61 -7.23
N ALA A 190 11.37 -4.47 -7.48
CA ALA A 190 10.16 -4.32 -8.29
C ALA A 190 10.29 -3.19 -9.33
N PRO A 191 11.19 -3.31 -10.33
CA PRO A 191 11.53 -2.21 -11.26
C PRO A 191 10.35 -1.73 -12.12
N ASN A 192 9.37 -2.60 -12.35
CA ASN A 192 8.18 -2.32 -13.14
C ASN A 192 6.96 -1.92 -12.29
N GLY A 193 7.14 -1.65 -10.99
CA GLY A 193 6.07 -1.16 -10.12
C GLY A 193 5.63 0.26 -10.49
N TRP A 194 4.66 0.40 -11.40
CA TRP A 194 4.16 1.72 -11.84
C TRP A 194 3.65 2.57 -10.68
N ASN A 195 2.99 1.95 -9.70
CA ASN A 195 2.51 2.58 -8.48
C ASN A 195 3.67 3.06 -7.58
N LEU A 196 4.79 2.33 -7.55
CA LEU A 196 6.00 2.69 -6.80
C LEU A 196 6.73 3.87 -7.43
N HIS A 197 6.80 3.93 -8.76
CA HIS A 197 7.30 5.12 -9.46
C HIS A 197 6.45 6.37 -9.17
N ALA A 198 5.12 6.25 -9.16
CA ALA A 198 4.26 7.36 -8.75
C ALA A 198 4.48 7.74 -7.28
N ARG A 199 4.61 6.76 -6.37
CA ARG A 199 4.89 7.03 -4.95
C ARG A 199 6.22 7.76 -4.76
N MET A 200 7.26 7.37 -5.49
CA MET A 200 8.54 8.08 -5.51
C MET A 200 8.37 9.53 -6.02
N GLY A 201 7.55 9.73 -7.06
CA GLY A 201 7.18 11.06 -7.56
C GLY A 201 6.47 11.92 -6.50
N GLU A 202 5.55 11.34 -5.73
CA GLU A 202 4.86 12.02 -4.62
C GLU A 202 5.83 12.46 -3.52
N VAL A 203 6.69 11.55 -3.05
CA VAL A 203 7.69 11.86 -2.02
C VAL A 203 8.65 12.95 -2.51
N THR A 204 9.01 12.92 -3.80
CA THR A 204 9.86 13.94 -4.41
C THR A 204 9.17 15.30 -4.47
N ILE A 205 7.86 15.37 -4.75
CA ILE A 205 7.08 16.61 -4.65
C ILE A 205 7.08 17.14 -3.20
N LEU A 206 6.89 16.27 -2.20
CA LEU A 206 6.89 16.67 -0.79
C LEU A 206 8.26 17.24 -0.37
N SER A 207 9.34 16.60 -0.82
CA SER A 207 10.70 17.10 -0.65
C SER A 207 10.87 18.48 -1.30
N ALA A 208 10.36 18.68 -2.52
CA ALA A 208 10.46 19.94 -3.26
C ALA A 208 9.66 21.08 -2.62
N ASN A 209 8.58 20.75 -1.93
CA ASN A 209 7.77 21.69 -1.17
C ASN A 209 8.46 22.16 0.12
N ALA A 210 9.34 21.33 0.70
CA ALA A 210 10.13 21.71 1.86
C ALA A 210 11.31 22.63 1.51
N GLN A 211 11.68 22.72 0.23
CA GLN A 211 12.75 23.59 -0.26
C GLN A 211 12.29 25.03 -0.46
N GLN A 212 13.25 25.96 -0.49
CA GLN A 212 12.98 27.36 -0.79
C GLN A 212 12.41 27.52 -2.22
N ALA A 213 11.34 28.31 -2.35
CA ALA A 213 10.70 28.58 -3.62
C ALA A 213 11.66 29.21 -4.64
N GLY A 214 11.69 28.67 -5.86
CA GLY A 214 12.55 29.12 -6.95
C GLY A 214 14.02 28.69 -6.80
N SER A 215 14.36 27.85 -5.83
CA SER A 215 15.72 27.32 -5.69
C SER A 215 16.05 26.30 -6.80
N GLY A 216 17.35 26.17 -7.11
CA GLY A 216 17.83 25.15 -8.04
C GLY A 216 17.51 23.72 -7.57
N GLU A 217 17.48 23.49 -6.25
CA GLU A 217 17.12 22.20 -5.67
C GLU A 217 15.64 21.89 -5.88
N GLN A 218 14.75 22.87 -5.68
CA GLN A 218 13.33 22.70 -6.01
C GLN A 218 13.14 22.38 -7.49
N LEU A 219 13.88 23.04 -8.39
CA LEU A 219 13.84 22.76 -9.82
C LEU A 219 14.29 21.33 -10.14
N LYS A 220 15.38 20.86 -9.52
CA LYS A 220 15.91 19.50 -9.68
C LYS A 220 14.88 18.47 -9.22
N GLN A 221 14.33 18.63 -8.03
CA GLN A 221 13.36 17.70 -7.46
C GLN A 221 12.05 17.65 -8.25
N LEU A 222 11.52 18.80 -8.69
CA LEU A 222 10.34 18.82 -9.56
C LEU A 222 10.61 18.16 -10.93
N SER A 223 11.81 18.34 -11.48
CA SER A 223 12.22 17.67 -12.71
C SER A 223 12.27 16.15 -12.54
N GLU A 224 12.79 15.67 -11.40
CA GLU A 224 12.78 14.25 -11.08
C GLU A 224 11.35 13.71 -10.85
N ALA A 225 10.51 14.43 -10.12
CA ALA A 225 9.11 14.03 -9.91
C ALA A 225 8.38 13.83 -11.25
N VAL A 226 8.53 14.75 -12.21
CA VAL A 226 7.97 14.61 -13.56
C VAL A 226 8.47 13.33 -14.23
N ARG A 227 9.78 13.03 -14.18
CA ARG A 227 10.34 11.81 -14.78
C ARG A 227 9.78 10.54 -14.13
N ARG A 228 9.63 10.52 -12.80
CA ARG A 228 9.04 9.38 -12.06
C ARG A 228 7.57 9.17 -12.43
N PHE A 229 6.78 10.24 -12.55
CA PHE A 229 5.40 10.11 -13.05
C PHE A 229 5.33 9.71 -14.52
N CYS A 230 6.22 10.20 -15.38
CA CYS A 230 6.32 9.72 -16.77
C CYS A 230 6.60 8.22 -16.80
N ARG A 231 7.53 7.71 -15.99
CA ARG A 231 7.81 6.27 -15.90
C ARG A 231 6.61 5.48 -15.39
N SER A 232 5.87 6.03 -14.43
CA SER A 232 4.64 5.42 -13.92
C SER A 232 3.59 5.23 -15.02
N VAL A 233 3.29 6.27 -15.80
CA VAL A 233 2.28 6.20 -16.87
C VAL A 233 2.76 5.44 -18.11
N GLU A 234 4.08 5.43 -18.36
CA GLU A 234 4.67 4.58 -19.40
C GLU A 234 4.46 3.09 -19.10
N LEU A 235 4.59 2.70 -17.83
CA LEU A 235 4.37 1.32 -17.37
C LEU A 235 2.88 0.95 -17.26
N CYS A 236 2.00 1.93 -17.02
CA CYS A 236 0.56 1.73 -16.89
C CYS A 236 -0.25 2.95 -17.39
N ASP A 237 -0.75 2.86 -18.62
CA ASP A 237 -1.48 3.94 -19.32
C ASP A 237 -2.86 4.26 -18.69
N ASP A 238 -3.40 3.40 -17.82
CA ASP A 238 -4.70 3.62 -17.17
C ASP A 238 -4.56 4.03 -15.69
N TYR A 239 -3.34 4.34 -15.23
CA TYR A 239 -3.10 4.68 -13.83
C TYR A 239 -3.40 6.16 -13.53
N LEU A 240 -4.64 6.43 -13.07
CA LEU A 240 -5.15 7.77 -12.73
C LEU A 240 -4.18 8.56 -11.86
N ARG A 241 -3.68 7.96 -10.77
CA ARG A 241 -2.79 8.62 -9.82
C ARG A 241 -1.45 9.02 -10.44
N GLY A 242 -0.96 8.26 -11.41
CA GLY A 242 0.21 8.59 -12.23
C GLY A 242 0.00 9.88 -13.04
N TYR A 243 -1.11 9.96 -13.79
CA TYR A 243 -1.44 11.17 -14.56
C TYR A 243 -1.77 12.38 -13.67
N TYR A 244 -2.42 12.17 -12.53
CA TYR A 244 -2.69 13.22 -11.55
C TYR A 244 -1.37 13.84 -11.08
N GLY A 245 -0.41 13.01 -10.67
CA GLY A 245 0.92 13.44 -10.27
C GLY A 245 1.71 14.10 -11.40
N LEU A 246 1.62 13.57 -12.63
CA LEU A 246 2.27 14.16 -13.81
C LEU A 246 1.73 15.57 -14.09
N LYS A 247 0.41 15.74 -14.09
CA LYS A 247 -0.23 17.06 -14.25
C LYS A 247 0.22 18.03 -13.15
N LEU A 248 0.15 17.61 -11.88
CA LEU A 248 0.49 18.47 -10.75
C LEU A 248 1.97 18.90 -10.77
N SER A 249 2.89 17.94 -10.96
CA SER A 249 4.33 18.19 -11.01
C SER A 249 4.75 19.03 -12.20
N SER A 250 4.19 18.78 -13.40
CA SER A 250 4.49 19.55 -14.61
C SER A 250 3.98 20.99 -14.52
N THR A 251 2.80 21.23 -13.96
CA THR A 251 2.31 22.60 -13.70
C THR A 251 3.27 23.36 -12.78
N ARG A 252 3.67 22.75 -11.65
CA ARG A 252 4.61 23.39 -10.71
C ARG A 252 5.99 23.61 -11.34
N LEU A 253 6.47 22.66 -12.13
CA LEU A 253 7.75 22.79 -12.82
C LEU A 253 7.73 23.95 -13.83
N LEU A 254 6.62 24.16 -14.54
CA LEU A 254 6.45 25.30 -15.45
C LEU A 254 6.49 26.64 -14.69
N ASP A 255 5.87 26.72 -13.51
CA ASP A 255 5.90 27.92 -12.68
C ASP A 255 7.35 28.28 -12.28
N VAL A 256 8.14 27.29 -11.85
CA VAL A 256 9.56 27.48 -11.47
C VAL A 256 10.42 27.81 -12.69
N LEU A 257 10.22 27.13 -13.83
CA LEU A 257 10.97 27.40 -15.07
C LEU A 257 10.67 28.79 -15.65
N SER A 258 9.45 29.29 -15.46
CA SER A 258 9.05 30.62 -15.96
C SER A 258 9.61 31.76 -15.11
N THR A 259 9.84 31.52 -13.82
CA THR A 259 10.33 32.52 -12.85
C THR A 259 11.85 32.54 -12.74
N SER A 260 12.52 31.43 -13.05
CA SER A 260 13.97 31.32 -12.98
C SER A 260 14.66 32.14 -14.08
N LYS A 261 15.55 33.07 -13.70
CA LYS A 261 16.34 33.88 -14.64
C LYS A 261 17.25 32.95 -15.46
N LYS A 262 17.30 33.13 -16.79
CA LYS A 262 18.26 32.48 -17.71
C LYS A 262 19.69 32.67 -17.19
N GLY A 263 20.23 31.69 -16.45
CA GLY A 263 21.55 31.80 -15.84
C GLY A 263 21.92 30.74 -14.80
N GLN A 264 20.96 30.07 -14.17
CA GLN A 264 21.23 28.91 -13.30
C GLN A 264 20.94 27.61 -14.04
N VAL A 265 21.76 27.29 -15.04
CA VAL A 265 21.85 25.91 -15.55
C VAL A 265 22.83 25.21 -14.62
N THR A 266 22.30 24.51 -13.62
CA THR A 266 23.07 23.58 -12.80
C THR A 266 23.77 22.60 -13.73
N SER A 267 25.09 22.44 -13.59
CA SER A 267 25.86 21.47 -14.35
C SER A 267 25.23 20.08 -14.17
N SER A 268 24.74 19.50 -15.26
CA SER A 268 24.27 18.12 -15.29
C SER A 268 25.49 17.21 -15.43
N ASP A 269 25.72 16.32 -14.47
CA ASP A 269 26.66 15.21 -14.59
C ASP A 269 25.86 13.91 -14.78
N PRO A 270 25.79 13.37 -16.01
CA PRO A 270 25.08 12.13 -16.28
C PRO A 270 25.64 10.92 -15.52
N SER A 271 26.91 10.97 -15.08
CA SER A 271 27.55 9.87 -14.35
C SER A 271 27.08 9.78 -12.89
N THR A 272 26.62 10.88 -12.31
CA THR A 272 26.01 10.94 -10.98
C THR A 272 24.48 10.90 -11.02
N GLY A 273 23.89 10.74 -12.21
CA GLY A 273 22.44 10.75 -12.42
C GLY A 273 21.83 12.16 -12.44
N ASP A 274 22.64 13.22 -12.42
CA ASP A 274 22.18 14.60 -12.45
C ASP A 274 21.78 15.03 -13.87
N LEU A 275 20.52 14.78 -14.22
CA LEU A 275 19.96 15.09 -15.53
C LEU A 275 19.49 16.55 -15.62
N ALA A 276 19.88 17.23 -16.70
CA ALA A 276 19.43 18.59 -17.00
C ALA A 276 17.90 18.70 -17.00
N PRO A 277 17.33 19.82 -16.50
CA PRO A 277 15.89 20.04 -16.51
C PRO A 277 15.28 19.88 -17.92
N PRO A 278 14.07 19.31 -18.05
CA PRO A 278 13.40 19.19 -19.34
C PRO A 278 13.06 20.57 -19.93
N SER A 279 12.99 20.66 -21.26
CA SER A 279 12.64 21.91 -21.94
C SER A 279 11.20 22.33 -21.61
N ILE A 280 10.94 23.64 -21.56
CA ILE A 280 9.61 24.20 -21.30
C ILE A 280 8.56 23.64 -22.27
N GLU A 281 8.91 23.47 -23.54
CA GLU A 281 8.00 22.90 -24.55
C GLU A 281 7.62 21.45 -24.23
N ASN A 282 8.59 20.62 -23.84
CA ASN A 282 8.32 19.22 -23.48
C ASN A 282 7.46 19.13 -22.22
N VAL A 283 7.71 19.96 -21.21
CA VAL A 283 6.90 19.98 -19.98
C VAL A 283 5.46 20.41 -20.28
N LYS A 284 5.24 21.38 -21.18
CA LYS A 284 3.89 21.76 -21.64
C LYS A 284 3.16 20.60 -22.32
N LYS A 285 3.81 19.90 -23.26
CA LYS A 285 3.21 18.73 -23.93
C LYS A 285 2.85 17.62 -22.96
N LEU A 286 3.71 17.35 -21.96
CA LEU A 286 3.42 16.37 -20.90
C LEU A 286 2.22 16.79 -20.04
N ASN A 287 2.11 18.08 -19.71
CA ASN A 287 0.99 18.62 -18.95
C ASN A 287 -0.34 18.51 -19.73
N GLU A 288 -0.33 18.85 -21.02
CA GLU A 288 -1.48 18.73 -21.92
C GLU A 288 -1.92 17.27 -22.07
N MET A 289 -0.97 16.36 -22.28
CA MET A 289 -1.21 14.91 -22.34
C MET A 289 -1.86 14.40 -21.05
N ALA A 290 -1.31 14.74 -19.89
CA ALA A 290 -1.85 14.33 -18.61
C ALA A 290 -3.25 14.91 -18.37
N THR A 291 -3.49 16.15 -18.77
CA THR A 291 -4.80 16.80 -18.70
C THR A 291 -5.83 16.07 -19.57
N ALA A 292 -5.49 15.75 -20.82
CA ALA A 292 -6.38 15.05 -21.73
C ALA A 292 -6.75 13.66 -21.21
N LYS A 293 -5.77 12.89 -20.74
CA LYS A 293 -6.00 11.54 -20.22
C LYS A 293 -6.81 11.54 -18.93
N LEU A 294 -6.56 12.48 -18.01
CA LEU A 294 -7.40 12.63 -16.80
C LEU A 294 -8.84 12.97 -17.15
N ALA A 295 -9.06 13.88 -18.11
CA ALA A 295 -10.41 14.23 -18.56
C ALA A 295 -11.13 13.02 -19.19
N GLU A 296 -10.41 12.20 -19.94
CA GLU A 296 -10.92 10.94 -20.47
C GLU A 296 -11.33 9.97 -19.35
N ILE A 297 -10.44 9.70 -18.39
CA ILE A 297 -10.70 8.81 -17.24
C ILE A 297 -11.95 9.27 -16.48
N VAL A 298 -12.02 10.56 -16.12
CA VAL A 298 -13.15 11.13 -15.38
C VAL A 298 -14.44 10.99 -16.17
N ARG A 299 -14.44 11.31 -17.47
CA ARG A 299 -15.63 11.24 -18.32
C ARG A 299 -16.15 9.82 -18.45
N ARG A 300 -15.29 8.86 -18.82
CA ARG A 300 -15.67 7.46 -19.07
C ARG A 300 -16.12 6.76 -17.79
N SER A 301 -15.39 6.97 -16.70
CA SER A 301 -15.76 6.42 -15.38
C SER A 301 -17.10 6.98 -14.88
N THR A 302 -17.33 8.30 -15.01
CA THR A 302 -18.62 8.91 -14.62
C THR A 302 -19.78 8.40 -15.47
N SER A 303 -19.54 8.09 -16.75
CA SER A 303 -20.58 7.55 -17.63
C SER A 303 -20.92 6.07 -17.38
N GLY A 304 -20.18 5.39 -16.48
CA GLY A 304 -20.35 3.97 -16.23
C GLY A 304 -19.96 3.09 -17.44
N GLU A 305 -19.02 3.57 -18.27
CA GLU A 305 -18.54 2.80 -19.41
C GLU A 305 -17.87 1.50 -18.94
N LYS A 306 -18.22 0.38 -19.57
CA LYS A 306 -17.71 -0.94 -19.19
C LYS A 306 -16.17 -0.96 -19.29
N GLY A 307 -15.49 -1.38 -18.23
CA GLY A 307 -14.03 -1.40 -18.14
C GLY A 307 -13.40 -0.16 -17.50
N TRP A 308 -14.20 0.83 -17.09
CA TRP A 308 -13.77 2.07 -16.41
C TRP A 308 -14.31 2.19 -14.97
N ASP A 309 -14.73 1.07 -14.39
CA ASP A 309 -15.32 0.92 -13.06
C ASP A 309 -14.30 0.60 -11.96
N GLY A 310 -13.02 0.42 -12.32
CA GLY A 310 -11.95 0.07 -11.37
C GLY A 310 -11.38 1.25 -10.56
N TYR A 311 -11.78 2.50 -10.86
CA TYR A 311 -11.25 3.68 -10.19
C TYR A 311 -11.97 3.97 -8.87
N ASN A 312 -11.22 4.43 -7.87
CA ASN A 312 -11.83 4.89 -6.63
C ASN A 312 -12.62 6.20 -6.89
N ALA A 313 -13.86 6.25 -6.42
CA ALA A 313 -14.72 7.43 -6.56
C ALA A 313 -14.08 8.72 -6.01
N ALA A 314 -13.32 8.62 -4.92
CA ALA A 314 -12.58 9.75 -4.35
C ALA A 314 -11.45 10.24 -5.27
N GLU A 315 -10.75 9.33 -5.96
CA GLU A 315 -9.71 9.69 -6.92
C GLU A 315 -10.30 10.36 -8.17
N ILE A 316 -11.45 9.87 -8.66
CA ILE A 316 -12.18 10.51 -9.76
C ILE A 316 -12.65 11.92 -9.38
N ALA A 317 -13.17 12.09 -8.16
CA ALA A 317 -13.57 13.40 -7.66
C ALA A 317 -12.39 14.38 -7.56
N ALA A 318 -11.25 13.92 -7.03
CA ALA A 318 -10.03 14.74 -6.94
C ALA A 318 -9.49 15.11 -8.33
N ALA A 319 -9.49 14.17 -9.29
CA ALA A 319 -9.09 14.44 -10.66
C ALA A 319 -9.98 15.48 -11.34
N ARG A 320 -11.30 15.42 -11.12
CA ARG A 320 -12.24 16.43 -11.61
C ARG A 320 -11.94 17.81 -11.01
N GLU A 321 -11.76 17.90 -9.70
CA GLU A 321 -11.43 19.17 -9.04
C GLU A 321 -10.13 19.79 -9.58
N LEU A 322 -9.11 18.95 -9.83
CA LEU A 322 -7.84 19.40 -10.41
C LEU A 322 -8.04 19.97 -11.83
N LEU A 323 -8.90 19.37 -12.65
CA LEU A 323 -9.21 19.85 -14.00
C LEU A 323 -10.01 21.16 -13.96
N ASP A 324 -10.99 21.26 -13.06
CA ASP A 324 -11.84 22.44 -12.92
C ASP A 324 -11.04 23.67 -12.49
N LYS A 325 -10.05 23.51 -11.60
CA LYS A 325 -9.14 24.60 -11.18
C LYS A 325 -8.41 25.27 -12.35
N ASP A 326 -8.03 24.51 -13.37
CA ASP A 326 -7.34 25.06 -14.53
C ASP A 326 -8.31 25.84 -15.44
N THR A 327 -9.54 25.35 -15.62
CA THR A 327 -10.55 26.07 -16.40
C THR A 327 -10.87 27.44 -15.79
N GLN A 328 -10.93 27.52 -14.46
CA GLN A 328 -11.17 28.77 -13.74
C GLN A 328 -10.00 29.75 -13.84
N LYS A 329 -8.75 29.26 -13.91
CA LYS A 329 -7.57 30.11 -14.13
C LYS A 329 -7.54 30.70 -15.54
N ILE A 330 -8.03 29.98 -16.55
CA ILE A 330 -8.09 30.47 -17.95
C ILE A 330 -9.20 31.52 -18.12
N ALA A 331 -10.30 31.40 -17.36
CA ALA A 331 -11.45 32.31 -17.44
C ALA A 331 -11.27 33.64 -16.68
N ARG A 332 -10.18 33.80 -15.90
CA ARG A 332 -9.83 35.03 -15.16
C ARG A 332 -8.71 35.78 -15.86
#